data_AF-A0A349FBI0-F1
#
_entry.id   AF-A0A349FBI0-F1
#
_cell.length_a   1.000
_cell.length_b   1.000
_cell.length_c   1.000
_cell.angle_alpha   90.00
_cell.angle_beta   90.00
_cell.angle_gamma   90.00
#
_symmetry.space_group_name_H-M   'P 1'
#
loop_
_entity.id
_entity.type
_entity.pdbx_description
1 polymer ?
#
loop_
_entity_poly.entity_id
_entity_poly.type
_entity_poly.pdbx_seq_one_letter_code
_entity_poly.pdbx_strand_id
1 'polypeptide(L)'
;MLNRLSLKQVLVSFIGAVLAVLVVALSLLSYTTFKDFNFKEAVKFRHQQGISVSHQVDTFVAGVQDRLEMVSAAVQYNGYSITNEKAIVELLNQVHIARKASATYIVFEDGTSLEHTGEKLSDLNTDRSWFTEPKSGLPFAISKPSVDQLTGKLLTSLSVPLVVNDQFIGVVGIDISSDVWQQMISSNVSDGQVFLTDNNNTVLYSPYDGHLGKDFFDIRPMYKDFSGSYLEYKLSDGTQFVGVKNGPTNSGLMIYLFEKNNVILAPSENMLMTLLWSALVLIVISLFAVFAIIIKLIYVPIGGEPKEIERVIARIAEGDLTVEVPENAKASGIYAATIIMHKNLKSLVGGLNAQSRQVEETSNELVSLVEETKQSSDKQILQMEMTSTAMNEMVSTVEEISRNAQQASNSADSAYEQASNGATVTNKTSEVMNALGRDIDTVSQTITELKEETEKVGSVLEVITSIAEQTNLLALNAAIEAARAGEQGRGFAVVADEVRNLASRTQKSIDEINTTIDKLQQVASSAVDSMGMSHKNTGEAISLAREASESLMSILDSVRDIQDINNQIATAAEEQNAVAREINQSVIEVNGLAIATNENAQGTEKSTNKLSTVVVKLSEISDQFTV
;
A
#
# COMPACT_ATOMS: atom_id res chain seq x y z
N MET A 1 -31.84 22.41 -20.52
CA MET A 1 -30.87 23.42 -20.05
C MET A 1 -30.08 23.00 -18.81
N LEU A 2 -30.60 22.08 -17.97
CA LEU A 2 -29.91 21.58 -16.76
C LEU A 2 -28.66 20.71 -17.00
N ASN A 3 -28.48 20.09 -18.18
CA ASN A 3 -27.33 19.22 -18.47
C ASN A 3 -25.99 19.94 -18.74
N ARG A 4 -25.95 21.28 -18.74
CA ARG A 4 -24.71 22.08 -18.89
C ARG A 4 -24.30 22.82 -17.62
N LEU A 5 -25.10 22.71 -16.55
CA LEU A 5 -24.82 23.38 -15.29
C LEU A 5 -23.97 22.45 -14.41
N SER A 6 -22.95 23.00 -13.75
CA SER A 6 -22.18 22.23 -12.75
C SER A 6 -23.10 21.83 -11.60
N LEU A 7 -22.80 20.72 -10.91
CA LEU A 7 -23.58 20.25 -9.76
C LEU A 7 -23.82 21.38 -8.74
N LYS A 8 -22.83 22.26 -8.59
CA LYS A 8 -22.89 23.51 -7.81
C LYS A 8 -24.01 24.44 -8.26
N GLN A 9 -24.13 24.71 -9.55
CA GLN A 9 -25.16 25.59 -10.10
C GLN A 9 -26.57 24.99 -9.96
N VAL A 10 -26.70 23.66 -10.09
CA VAL A 10 -27.99 22.96 -9.91
C VAL A 10 -28.44 23.01 -8.46
N LEU A 11 -27.56 22.72 -7.49
CA LEU A 11 -27.89 22.76 -6.07
C LEU A 11 -28.22 24.18 -5.58
N VAL A 12 -27.44 25.18 -5.98
CA VAL A 12 -27.69 26.59 -5.60
C VAL A 12 -28.99 27.11 -6.21
N SER A 13 -29.28 26.79 -7.47
CA SER A 13 -30.53 27.22 -8.11
C SER A 13 -31.77 26.53 -7.53
N PHE A 14 -31.68 25.24 -7.20
CA PHE A 14 -32.78 24.52 -6.57
C PHE A 14 -33.10 25.04 -5.17
N ILE A 15 -32.08 25.19 -4.31
CA ILE A 15 -32.26 25.72 -2.95
C ILE A 15 -32.77 27.17 -2.97
N GLY A 16 -32.22 28.00 -3.89
CA GLY A 16 -32.69 29.37 -4.09
C GLY A 16 -34.16 29.45 -4.49
N ALA A 17 -34.61 28.56 -5.38
CA ALA A 17 -36.01 28.51 -5.81
C ALA A 17 -36.95 28.12 -4.67
N VAL A 18 -36.59 27.12 -3.85
CA VAL A 18 -37.41 26.69 -2.70
C VAL A 18 -37.55 27.81 -1.67
N LEU A 19 -36.45 28.51 -1.35
CA LEU A 19 -36.46 29.63 -0.41
C LEU A 19 -37.30 30.80 -0.92
N ALA A 20 -37.20 31.14 -2.20
CA ALA A 20 -38.01 32.21 -2.80
C ALA A 20 -39.51 31.92 -2.70
N VAL A 21 -39.94 30.68 -2.98
CA VAL A 21 -41.36 30.28 -2.89
C VAL A 21 -41.87 30.39 -1.45
N LEU A 22 -41.11 29.91 -0.46
CA LEU A 22 -41.46 29.98 0.96
C LEU A 22 -41.62 31.43 1.44
N VAL A 23 -40.68 32.30 1.05
CA VAL A 23 -40.67 33.71 1.46
C VAL A 23 -41.85 34.48 0.84
N VAL A 24 -42.16 34.23 -0.43
CA VAL A 24 -43.33 34.84 -1.10
C VAL A 24 -44.63 34.37 -0.45
N ALA A 25 -44.77 33.07 -0.17
CA ALA A 25 -45.97 32.53 0.46
C ALA A 25 -46.22 33.11 1.86
N LEU A 26 -45.17 33.19 2.71
CA LEU A 26 -45.27 33.76 4.06
C LEU A 26 -45.54 35.28 4.04
N SER A 27 -44.94 36.01 3.09
CA SER A 27 -45.16 37.45 2.95
C SER A 27 -46.60 37.75 2.51
N LEU A 28 -47.14 36.96 1.58
CA LEU A 28 -48.51 37.09 1.10
C LEU A 28 -49.53 36.77 2.21
N LEU A 29 -49.28 35.69 2.97
CA LEU A 29 -50.11 35.32 4.11
C LEU A 29 -50.09 36.38 5.22
N SER A 30 -48.92 36.94 5.52
CA SER A 30 -48.78 37.99 6.53
C SER A 30 -49.47 39.28 6.11
N TYR A 31 -49.30 39.70 4.84
CA TYR A 31 -49.95 40.90 4.30
C TYR A 31 -51.47 40.79 4.33
N THR A 32 -52.03 39.68 3.86
CA THR A 32 -53.49 39.46 3.83
C THR A 32 -54.07 39.47 5.24
N THR A 33 -53.45 38.75 6.18
CA THR A 33 -53.89 38.71 7.59
C THR A 33 -53.85 40.09 8.25
N PHE A 34 -52.77 40.85 8.05
CA PHE A 34 -52.62 42.18 8.65
C PHE A 34 -53.51 43.22 8.02
N LYS A 35 -53.74 43.15 6.70
CA LYS A 35 -54.70 44.00 5.99
C LYS A 35 -56.10 43.85 6.58
N ASP A 36 -56.56 42.60 6.74
CA ASP A 36 -57.87 42.32 7.32
C ASP A 36 -57.97 42.77 8.77
N PHE A 37 -56.92 42.55 9.56
CA PHE A 37 -56.85 43.01 10.95
C PHE A 37 -56.94 44.54 11.07
N ASN A 38 -56.12 45.25 10.30
CA ASN A 38 -56.04 46.70 10.30
C ASN A 38 -57.36 47.33 9.84
N PHE A 39 -57.99 46.77 8.81
CA PHE A 39 -59.30 47.21 8.33
C PHE A 39 -60.39 47.09 9.41
N LYS A 40 -60.46 45.93 10.09
CA LYS A 40 -61.43 45.70 11.17
C LYS A 40 -61.22 46.64 12.36
N GLU A 41 -59.97 46.88 12.76
CA GLU A 41 -59.66 47.80 13.85
C GLU A 41 -59.95 49.26 13.46
N ALA A 42 -59.69 49.68 12.22
CA ALA A 42 -60.04 51.01 11.75
C ALA A 42 -61.56 51.27 11.79
N VAL A 43 -62.37 50.30 11.34
CA VAL A 43 -63.84 50.36 11.43
C VAL A 43 -64.30 50.47 12.88
N LYS A 44 -63.77 49.61 13.75
CA LYS A 44 -64.14 49.57 15.18
C LYS A 44 -63.76 50.88 15.88
N PHE A 45 -62.59 51.41 15.59
CA PHE A 45 -62.14 52.70 16.09
C PHE A 45 -63.07 53.83 15.66
N ARG A 46 -63.52 53.85 14.40
CA ARG A 46 -64.49 54.85 13.91
C ARG A 46 -65.85 54.69 14.59
N HIS A 47 -66.31 53.47 14.79
CA HIS A 47 -67.55 53.23 15.54
C HIS A 47 -67.46 53.74 16.98
N GLN A 48 -66.34 53.52 17.67
CA GLN A 48 -66.08 54.04 19.02
C GLN A 48 -65.99 55.57 19.07
N GLN A 49 -65.35 56.20 18.08
CA GLN A 49 -65.38 57.66 17.92
C GLN A 49 -66.82 58.16 17.75
N GLY A 50 -67.65 57.46 16.97
CA GLY A 50 -69.04 57.83 16.76
C GLY A 50 -69.86 57.77 18.04
N ILE A 51 -69.63 56.76 18.88
CA ILE A 51 -70.22 56.69 20.24
C ILE A 51 -69.76 57.88 21.09
N SER A 52 -68.47 58.22 21.07
CA SER A 52 -67.93 59.37 21.81
C SER A 52 -68.57 60.69 21.38
N VAL A 53 -68.70 60.92 20.07
CA VAL A 53 -69.38 62.11 19.52
C VAL A 53 -70.86 62.09 19.89
N SER A 54 -71.52 60.93 19.86
CA SER A 54 -72.93 60.80 20.28
C SER A 54 -73.12 61.24 21.73
N HIS A 55 -72.22 60.81 22.61
CA HIS A 55 -72.27 61.20 24.02
C HIS A 55 -72.00 62.69 24.24
N GLN A 56 -71.09 63.30 23.47
CA GLN A 56 -70.85 64.75 23.51
C GLN A 56 -72.07 65.54 23.04
N VAL A 57 -72.69 65.12 21.93
CA VAL A 57 -73.92 65.73 21.41
C VAL A 57 -75.04 65.65 22.46
N ASP A 58 -75.27 64.49 23.06
CA ASP A 58 -76.29 64.33 24.10
C ASP A 58 -76.01 65.21 25.33
N THR A 59 -74.76 65.27 25.77
CA THR A 59 -74.36 66.10 26.92
C THR A 59 -74.55 67.59 26.62
N PHE A 60 -74.24 68.01 25.39
CA PHE A 60 -74.45 69.38 24.94
C PHE A 60 -75.93 69.73 24.91
N VAL A 61 -76.75 68.89 24.26
CA VAL A 61 -78.19 69.12 24.11
C VAL A 61 -78.89 69.10 25.46
N ALA A 62 -78.62 68.10 26.32
CA ALA A 62 -79.19 68.04 27.67
C ALA A 62 -78.82 69.28 28.49
N GLY A 63 -77.55 69.70 28.46
CA GLY A 63 -77.13 70.90 29.17
C GLY A 63 -77.67 72.21 28.60
N VAL A 64 -78.13 72.22 27.34
CA VAL A 64 -78.90 73.35 26.79
C VAL A 64 -80.33 73.29 27.31
N GLN A 65 -80.99 72.13 27.21
CA GLN A 65 -82.34 71.90 27.71
C GLN A 65 -82.48 72.31 29.18
N ASP A 66 -81.63 71.81 30.08
CA ASP A 66 -81.66 72.13 31.52
C ASP A 66 -81.63 73.65 31.79
N ARG A 67 -80.86 74.40 30.98
CA ARG A 67 -80.74 75.85 31.12
C ARG A 67 -81.96 76.59 30.62
N LEU A 68 -82.58 76.13 29.53
CA LEU A 68 -83.83 76.71 29.05
C LEU A 68 -84.98 76.41 30.01
N GLU A 69 -85.04 75.20 30.58
CA GLU A 69 -86.03 74.84 31.60
C GLU A 69 -85.85 75.69 32.86
N MET A 70 -84.60 75.97 33.26
CA MET A 70 -84.31 76.90 34.36
C MET A 70 -84.82 78.32 34.07
N VAL A 71 -84.63 78.83 32.84
CA VAL A 71 -85.19 80.11 32.43
C VAL A 71 -86.72 80.06 32.48
N SER A 72 -87.32 79.01 31.92
CA SER A 72 -88.78 78.78 31.91
C SER A 72 -89.38 78.83 33.32
N ALA A 73 -88.76 78.12 34.27
CA ALA A 73 -89.20 78.06 35.67
C ALA A 73 -89.01 79.39 36.43
N ALA A 74 -88.08 80.24 36.01
CA ALA A 74 -87.80 81.51 36.67
C ALA A 74 -88.81 82.62 36.31
N VAL A 75 -89.55 82.47 35.21
CA VAL A 75 -90.49 83.50 34.73
C VAL A 75 -91.65 83.67 35.70
N GLN A 76 -91.84 84.89 36.20
CA GLN A 76 -93.03 85.28 36.95
C GLN A 76 -93.95 86.09 36.03
N TYR A 77 -95.14 85.56 35.74
CA TYR A 77 -96.09 86.15 34.79
C TYR A 77 -97.42 86.46 35.48
N ASN A 78 -97.90 87.69 35.32
CA ASN A 78 -99.15 88.16 35.96
C ASN A 78 -100.37 88.17 35.02
N GLY A 79 -100.27 87.55 33.85
CA GLY A 79 -101.32 87.52 32.82
C GLY A 79 -101.20 88.61 31.75
N TYR A 80 -100.34 89.62 31.95
CA TYR A 80 -100.10 90.70 30.97
C TYR A 80 -98.62 90.96 30.70
N SER A 81 -97.73 90.78 31.68
CA SER A 81 -96.29 91.01 31.55
C SER A 81 -95.45 90.13 32.46
N ILE A 82 -94.17 89.97 32.14
CA ILE A 82 -93.20 89.36 33.06
C ILE A 82 -92.92 90.35 34.19
N THR A 83 -93.22 89.99 35.44
CA THR A 83 -93.01 90.90 36.59
C THR A 83 -91.53 91.00 36.98
N ASN A 84 -90.72 90.01 36.63
CA ASN A 84 -89.28 89.95 36.86
C ASN A 84 -88.45 90.05 35.57
N GLU A 85 -88.91 90.83 34.58
CA GLU A 85 -88.32 90.91 33.22
C GLU A 85 -86.79 91.11 33.21
N LYS A 86 -86.26 92.07 33.97
CA LYS A 86 -84.80 92.31 34.05
C LYS A 86 -84.00 91.08 34.47
N ALA A 87 -84.53 90.28 35.41
CA ALA A 87 -83.85 89.07 35.87
C ALA A 87 -83.88 87.97 34.79
N ILE A 88 -84.95 87.91 34.00
CA ILE A 88 -85.10 86.96 32.90
C ILE A 88 -84.18 87.32 31.72
N VAL A 89 -84.07 88.60 31.35
CA VAL A 89 -83.11 89.05 30.33
C VAL A 89 -81.68 88.69 30.72
N GLU A 90 -81.29 88.90 31.99
CA GLU A 90 -79.96 88.51 32.49
C GLU A 90 -79.74 86.99 32.41
N LEU A 91 -80.76 86.19 32.78
CA LEU A 91 -80.68 84.73 32.69
C LEU A 91 -80.53 84.27 31.22
N LEU A 92 -81.32 84.83 30.30
CA LEU A 92 -81.21 84.58 28.87
C LEU A 92 -79.80 84.92 28.37
N ASN A 93 -79.26 86.07 28.73
CA ASN A 93 -77.92 86.49 28.34
C ASN A 93 -76.81 85.57 28.90
N GLN A 94 -76.94 85.09 30.15
CA GLN A 94 -76.01 84.10 30.70
C GLN A 94 -76.04 82.78 29.92
N VAL A 95 -77.22 82.32 29.50
CA VAL A 95 -77.35 81.12 28.66
C VAL A 95 -76.74 81.37 27.27
N HIS A 96 -76.99 82.54 26.67
CA HIS A 96 -76.43 82.94 25.37
C HIS A 96 -74.90 82.89 25.39
N ILE A 97 -74.27 83.56 26.36
CA ILE A 97 -72.79 83.61 26.48
C ILE A 97 -72.23 82.21 26.76
N ALA A 98 -72.81 81.47 27.70
CA ALA A 98 -72.28 80.17 28.12
C ALA A 98 -72.36 79.10 27.01
N ARG A 99 -73.34 79.21 26.10
CA ARG A 99 -73.52 78.28 24.98
C ARG A 99 -73.02 78.84 23.65
N LYS A 100 -72.47 80.06 23.64
CA LYS A 100 -72.11 80.80 22.42
C LYS A 100 -73.27 80.77 21.41
N ALA A 101 -74.48 80.94 21.92
CA ALA A 101 -75.68 80.94 21.11
C ALA A 101 -75.65 82.11 20.13
N SER A 102 -76.42 82.02 19.05
CA SER A 102 -76.73 83.16 18.22
C SER A 102 -77.76 84.07 18.89
N ALA A 103 -78.77 83.49 19.54
CA ALA A 103 -79.79 84.20 20.32
C ALA A 103 -80.34 83.29 21.41
N THR A 104 -80.80 83.85 22.52
CA THR A 104 -81.69 83.18 23.48
C THR A 104 -82.89 84.08 23.72
N TYR A 105 -84.08 83.49 23.78
CA TYR A 105 -85.31 84.26 23.76
C TYR A 105 -86.47 83.55 24.44
N ILE A 106 -87.49 84.34 24.73
CA ILE A 106 -88.83 83.88 25.07
C ILE A 106 -89.77 84.40 23.99
N VAL A 107 -90.66 83.54 23.52
CA VAL A 107 -91.76 83.92 22.61
C VAL A 107 -93.05 83.47 23.24
N PHE A 108 -93.96 84.41 23.48
CA PHE A 108 -95.27 84.16 24.06
C PHE A 108 -96.28 83.74 23.00
N GLU A 109 -97.35 83.06 23.44
CA GLU A 109 -98.44 82.64 22.56
C GLU A 109 -99.19 83.82 21.92
N ASP A 110 -99.21 84.98 22.57
CA ASP A 110 -99.79 86.20 22.04
C ASP A 110 -98.95 86.88 20.94
N GLY A 111 -97.79 86.29 20.60
CA GLY A 111 -96.87 86.80 19.59
C GLY A 111 -95.90 87.86 20.10
N THR A 112 -95.90 88.17 21.40
CA THR A 112 -94.86 89.01 22.01
C THR A 112 -93.59 88.18 22.29
N SER A 113 -92.45 88.85 22.42
CA SER A 113 -91.17 88.17 22.63
C SER A 113 -90.23 89.00 23.50
N LEU A 114 -89.25 88.32 24.09
CA LEU A 114 -88.16 88.92 24.83
C LEU A 114 -86.86 88.20 24.49
N GLU A 115 -85.86 88.93 24.01
CA GLU A 115 -84.54 88.37 23.69
C GLU A 115 -83.51 88.67 24.81
N HIS A 116 -82.36 88.00 24.77
CA HIS A 116 -81.24 88.20 25.68
C HIS A 116 -80.68 89.63 25.75
N THR A 117 -80.89 90.44 24.71
CA THR A 117 -80.55 91.88 24.68
C THR A 117 -81.58 92.74 25.41
N GLY A 118 -82.74 92.18 25.75
CA GLY A 118 -83.92 92.89 26.22
C GLY A 118 -84.78 93.48 25.10
N GLU A 119 -84.39 93.29 23.84
CA GLU A 119 -85.18 93.72 22.67
C GLU A 119 -86.22 92.65 22.29
N LYS A 120 -87.18 93.04 21.44
CA LYS A 120 -88.14 92.11 20.85
C LYS A 120 -87.54 91.51 19.57
N LEU A 121 -87.83 90.24 19.31
CA LEU A 121 -87.45 89.56 18.08
C LEU A 121 -88.15 90.22 16.88
N SER A 122 -87.38 90.50 15.83
CA SER A 122 -87.84 91.23 14.64
C SER A 122 -88.48 90.35 13.57
N ASP A 123 -88.34 89.01 13.66
CA ASP A 123 -88.85 88.04 12.69
C ASP A 123 -89.41 86.79 13.39
N LEU A 124 -90.62 86.91 13.95
CA LEU A 124 -91.30 85.85 14.70
C LEU A 124 -92.19 85.02 13.79
N ASN A 125 -91.71 83.83 13.39
CA ASN A 125 -92.52 82.81 12.72
C ASN A 125 -92.82 81.64 13.67
N THR A 126 -94.00 81.68 14.30
CA THR A 126 -94.47 80.67 15.26
C THR A 126 -95.05 79.40 14.62
N ASP A 127 -95.07 79.28 13.29
CA ASP A 127 -95.44 78.05 12.58
C ASP A 127 -94.28 77.03 12.53
N ARG A 128 -93.10 77.41 13.01
CA ARG A 128 -91.90 76.58 13.00
C ARG A 128 -91.86 75.58 14.16
N SER A 129 -91.15 74.48 13.96
CA SER A 129 -91.09 73.39 14.93
C SER A 129 -90.58 73.80 16.31
N TRP A 130 -89.67 74.78 16.43
CA TRP A 130 -89.23 75.28 17.73
C TRP A 130 -90.35 75.92 18.57
N PHE A 131 -91.46 76.33 17.95
CA PHE A 131 -92.62 76.85 18.67
C PHE A 131 -93.76 75.84 18.72
N THR A 132 -94.06 75.19 17.58
CA THR A 132 -95.19 74.27 17.46
C THR A 132 -94.97 72.94 18.19
N GLU A 133 -93.74 72.42 18.24
CA GLU A 133 -93.44 71.18 18.96
C GLU A 133 -93.61 71.35 20.47
N PRO A 134 -93.03 72.37 21.15
CA PRO A 134 -93.29 72.58 22.57
C PRO A 134 -94.76 72.89 22.87
N LYS A 135 -95.44 73.65 21.99
CA LYS A 135 -96.89 73.93 22.12
C LYS A 135 -97.74 72.66 22.04
N SER A 136 -97.32 71.66 21.27
CA SER A 136 -98.01 70.36 21.17
C SER A 136 -97.83 69.46 22.40
N GLY A 137 -96.98 69.88 23.36
CA GLY A 137 -96.69 69.15 24.59
C GLY A 137 -95.34 68.44 24.59
N LEU A 138 -94.46 68.67 23.60
CA LEU A 138 -93.10 68.14 23.66
C LEU A 138 -92.27 68.93 24.69
N PRO A 139 -91.57 68.26 25.62
CA PRO A 139 -90.80 68.94 26.66
C PRO A 139 -89.57 69.66 26.08
N PHE A 140 -89.08 69.21 24.93
CA PHE A 140 -87.95 69.79 24.23
C PHE A 140 -88.07 69.57 22.73
N ALA A 141 -87.70 70.58 21.95
CA ALA A 141 -87.78 70.56 20.51
C ALA A 141 -86.47 71.02 19.87
N ILE A 142 -86.08 70.34 18.79
CA ILE A 142 -84.93 70.67 17.94
C ILE A 142 -85.48 70.97 16.55
N SER A 143 -85.39 72.23 16.14
CA SER A 143 -85.91 72.62 14.84
C SER A 143 -85.00 72.25 13.68
N LYS A 144 -85.60 72.21 12.48
CA LYS A 144 -84.81 72.18 11.25
C LYS A 144 -83.99 73.46 11.11
N PRO A 145 -82.73 73.36 10.65
CA PRO A 145 -81.90 74.53 10.41
C PRO A 145 -82.59 75.53 9.47
N SER A 146 -82.59 76.80 9.86
CA SER A 146 -83.06 77.91 9.01
C SER A 146 -81.97 78.93 8.84
N VAL A 147 -81.95 79.58 7.69
CA VAL A 147 -81.08 80.74 7.47
C VAL A 147 -81.61 81.90 8.32
N ASP A 148 -80.76 82.41 9.20
CA ASP A 148 -80.98 83.69 9.86
C ASP A 148 -80.86 84.81 8.83
N GLN A 149 -81.91 85.63 8.72
CA GLN A 149 -81.96 86.71 7.73
C GLN A 149 -80.92 87.80 8.00
N LEU A 150 -80.44 87.93 9.24
CA LEU A 150 -79.45 88.95 9.64
C LEU A 150 -78.02 88.49 9.37
N THR A 151 -77.67 87.28 9.84
CA THR A 151 -76.28 86.79 9.76
C THR A 151 -76.02 85.92 8.52
N GLY A 152 -77.07 85.46 7.84
CA GLY A 152 -76.98 84.47 6.76
C GLY A 152 -76.57 83.07 7.23
N LYS A 153 -76.40 82.86 8.54
CA LYS A 153 -75.99 81.58 9.11
C LYS A 153 -77.18 80.65 9.27
N LEU A 154 -76.93 79.35 9.13
CA LEU A 154 -77.92 78.33 9.44
C LEU A 154 -77.98 78.13 10.96
N LEU A 155 -79.15 78.41 11.52
CA LEU A 155 -79.44 78.29 12.95
C LEU A 155 -80.37 77.11 13.20
N THR A 156 -80.01 76.30 14.19
CA THR A 156 -80.85 75.25 14.77
C THR A 156 -81.41 75.78 16.09
N SER A 157 -82.70 76.06 16.13
CA SER A 157 -83.38 76.49 17.34
C SER A 157 -83.69 75.29 18.23
N LEU A 158 -83.22 75.33 19.48
CA LEU A 158 -83.56 74.41 20.56
C LEU A 158 -84.53 75.12 21.51
N SER A 159 -85.56 74.44 21.99
CA SER A 159 -86.63 75.12 22.72
C SER A 159 -87.35 74.23 23.71
N VAL A 160 -87.85 74.83 24.79
CA VAL A 160 -88.67 74.21 25.83
C VAL A 160 -89.97 75.01 26.02
N PRO A 161 -91.06 74.38 26.48
CA PRO A 161 -92.28 75.10 26.75
C PRO A 161 -92.11 76.05 27.96
N LEU A 162 -92.70 77.24 27.85
CA LEU A 162 -92.89 78.18 28.95
C LEU A 162 -94.27 77.94 29.55
N VAL A 163 -94.30 77.35 30.74
CA VAL A 163 -95.53 76.98 31.45
C VAL A 163 -95.59 77.73 32.77
N VAL A 164 -96.68 78.46 33.00
CA VAL A 164 -96.95 79.16 34.26
C VAL A 164 -98.34 78.74 34.74
N ASN A 165 -98.45 78.28 35.99
CA ASN A 165 -99.70 77.74 36.58
C ASN A 165 -100.34 76.64 35.70
N ASP A 166 -99.53 75.69 35.23
CA ASP A 166 -99.94 74.57 34.35
C ASP A 166 -100.55 74.98 33.00
N GLN A 167 -100.44 76.25 32.60
CA GLN A 167 -100.83 76.73 31.28
C GLN A 167 -99.60 77.06 30.44
N PHE A 168 -99.56 76.54 29.22
CA PHE A 168 -98.59 76.96 28.21
C PHE A 168 -98.85 78.42 27.86
N ILE A 169 -97.83 79.26 27.98
CA ILE A 169 -97.93 80.68 27.64
C ILE A 169 -96.90 81.10 26.59
N GLY A 170 -96.00 80.21 26.18
CA GLY A 170 -94.94 80.51 25.22
C GLY A 170 -93.86 79.44 25.17
N VAL A 171 -92.71 79.77 24.59
CA VAL A 171 -91.52 78.93 24.58
C VAL A 171 -90.30 79.73 25.00
N VAL A 172 -89.35 79.04 25.63
CA VAL A 172 -87.98 79.55 25.80
C VAL A 172 -87.10 78.86 24.78
N GLY A 173 -86.46 79.64 23.93
CA GLY A 173 -85.64 79.14 22.83
C GLY A 173 -84.20 79.63 22.86
N ILE A 174 -83.35 78.90 22.17
CA ILE A 174 -81.96 79.24 21.89
C ILE A 174 -81.61 78.83 20.47
N ASP A 175 -81.00 79.74 19.74
CA ASP A 175 -80.54 79.47 18.40
C ASP A 175 -79.06 79.10 18.43
N ILE A 176 -78.74 77.90 17.94
CA ILE A 176 -77.38 77.39 17.83
C ILE A 176 -76.94 77.44 16.37
N SER A 177 -75.86 78.16 16.07
CA SER A 177 -75.27 78.18 14.72
C SER A 177 -74.51 76.90 14.40
N SER A 178 -74.36 76.60 13.11
CA SER A 178 -73.54 75.50 12.61
C SER A 178 -72.10 75.49 13.15
N ASP A 179 -71.53 76.66 13.46
CA ASP A 179 -70.16 76.79 13.98
C ASP A 179 -70.01 76.19 15.38
N VAL A 180 -71.08 76.23 16.18
CA VAL A 180 -71.08 75.62 17.52
C VAL A 180 -71.06 74.10 17.41
N TRP A 181 -71.86 73.54 16.49
CA TRP A 181 -71.79 72.12 16.16
C TRP A 181 -70.40 71.73 15.65
N GLN A 182 -69.80 72.56 14.77
CA GLN A 182 -68.45 72.34 14.27
C GLN A 182 -67.42 72.30 15.40
N GLN A 183 -67.37 73.33 16.24
CA GLN A 183 -66.40 73.44 17.34
C GLN A 183 -66.51 72.27 18.31
N MET A 184 -67.72 71.77 18.56
CA MET A 184 -67.94 70.63 19.42
C MET A 184 -67.41 69.35 18.78
N ILE A 185 -67.79 69.07 17.53
CA ILE A 185 -67.46 67.81 16.86
C ILE A 185 -65.98 67.73 16.47
N SER A 186 -65.39 68.85 16.04
CA SER A 186 -63.98 68.92 15.63
C SER A 186 -62.98 68.64 16.77
N SER A 187 -63.44 68.58 18.02
CA SER A 187 -62.61 68.22 19.17
C SER A 187 -62.21 66.74 19.19
N ASN A 188 -63.02 65.86 18.60
CA ASN A 188 -62.86 64.41 18.64
C ASN A 188 -62.69 63.75 17.27
N VAL A 189 -63.01 64.48 16.20
CA VAL A 189 -62.96 63.98 14.83
C VAL A 189 -62.24 65.02 13.98
N SER A 190 -61.28 64.55 13.17
CA SER A 190 -60.56 65.38 12.21
C SER A 190 -61.52 66.04 11.21
N ASP A 191 -61.26 67.30 10.85
CA ASP A 191 -62.06 68.06 9.87
C ASP A 191 -62.29 67.23 8.60
N GLY A 192 -63.54 67.12 8.15
CA GLY A 192 -63.86 66.41 6.89
C GLY A 192 -64.60 65.08 7.00
N GLN A 193 -64.87 64.54 8.20
CA GLN A 193 -65.18 63.11 8.36
C GLN A 193 -66.51 62.76 9.07
N VAL A 194 -67.38 63.75 9.31
CA VAL A 194 -68.56 63.55 10.16
C VAL A 194 -69.77 64.36 9.72
N PHE A 195 -70.92 63.72 9.61
CA PHE A 195 -72.22 64.39 9.49
C PHE A 195 -73.04 64.20 10.77
N LEU A 196 -73.76 65.24 11.17
CA LEU A 196 -74.79 65.19 12.20
C LEU A 196 -76.13 65.47 11.54
N THR A 197 -77.14 64.64 11.79
CA THR A 197 -78.49 64.83 11.25
C THR A 197 -79.54 64.75 12.33
N ASP A 198 -80.71 65.34 12.07
CA ASP A 198 -81.91 65.10 12.87
C ASP A 198 -82.53 63.72 12.55
N ASN A 199 -83.64 63.39 13.24
CA ASN A 199 -84.45 62.19 13.00
C ASN A 199 -85.10 62.12 11.60
N ASN A 200 -85.18 63.24 10.89
CA ASN A 200 -85.72 63.32 9.54
C ASN A 200 -84.62 63.28 8.46
N ASN A 201 -83.37 62.99 8.87
CA ASN A 201 -82.17 62.97 8.02
C ASN A 201 -81.74 64.36 7.53
N THR A 202 -82.27 65.45 8.10
CA THR A 202 -81.82 66.81 7.80
C THR A 202 -80.43 67.03 8.37
N VAL A 203 -79.48 67.46 7.53
CA VAL A 203 -78.10 67.72 7.98
C VAL A 203 -78.03 68.96 8.86
N LEU A 204 -77.66 68.77 10.13
CA LEU A 204 -77.40 69.83 11.11
C LEU A 204 -75.93 70.28 11.09
N TYR A 205 -75.01 69.35 10.82
CA TYR A 205 -73.60 69.63 10.62
C TYR A 205 -73.04 68.78 9.48
N SER A 206 -72.21 69.42 8.65
CA SER A 206 -71.44 68.81 7.57
C SER A 206 -70.05 69.45 7.58
N PRO A 207 -68.99 68.68 7.27
CA PRO A 207 -67.65 69.24 7.15
C PRO A 207 -67.40 69.82 5.75
N TYR A 208 -68.40 69.78 4.88
CA TYR A 208 -68.39 70.35 3.54
C TYR A 208 -69.49 71.40 3.39
N ASP A 209 -69.15 72.51 2.74
CA ASP A 209 -70.06 73.62 2.48
C ASP A 209 -71.24 73.20 1.59
N GLY A 210 -72.41 73.79 1.83
CA GLY A 210 -73.60 73.61 0.99
C GLY A 210 -74.40 72.32 1.22
N HIS A 211 -74.09 71.53 2.26
CA HIS A 211 -74.87 70.35 2.65
C HIS A 211 -75.86 70.58 3.80
N LEU A 212 -75.65 71.63 4.59
CA LEU A 212 -76.50 71.94 5.74
C LEU A 212 -77.96 72.15 5.30
N GLY A 213 -78.91 71.61 6.07
CA GLY A 213 -80.35 71.68 5.79
C GLY A 213 -80.88 70.76 4.70
N LYS A 214 -80.01 70.06 3.94
CA LYS A 214 -80.42 69.06 2.94
C LYS A 214 -80.68 67.71 3.59
N ASP A 215 -81.36 66.82 2.87
CA ASP A 215 -81.48 65.42 3.26
C ASP A 215 -80.12 64.71 3.12
N PHE A 216 -79.69 64.05 4.19
CA PHE A 216 -78.41 63.34 4.22
C PHE A 216 -78.33 62.20 3.20
N PHE A 217 -79.44 61.51 2.93
CA PHE A 217 -79.48 60.46 1.93
C PHE A 217 -79.45 60.97 0.51
N ASP A 218 -79.79 62.24 0.24
CA ASP A 218 -79.52 62.85 -1.07
C ASP A 218 -78.01 63.08 -1.27
N ILE A 219 -77.29 63.42 -0.19
CA ILE A 219 -75.85 63.67 -0.19
C ILE A 219 -75.05 62.35 -0.14
N ARG A 220 -75.59 61.35 0.54
CA ARG A 220 -75.01 60.02 0.77
C ARG A 220 -76.07 58.91 0.56
N PRO A 221 -76.47 58.65 -0.70
CA PRO A 221 -77.54 57.66 -1.01
C PRO A 221 -77.24 56.26 -0.51
N MET A 222 -75.96 55.89 -0.47
CA MET A 222 -75.47 54.57 -0.05
C MET A 222 -75.86 54.23 1.41
N TYR A 223 -76.13 55.23 2.26
CA TYR A 223 -76.52 55.01 3.65
C TYR A 223 -78.01 54.69 3.85
N LYS A 224 -78.85 54.86 2.81
CA LYS A 224 -80.32 54.72 2.91
C LYS A 224 -80.75 53.31 3.33
N ASP A 225 -80.13 52.28 2.74
CA ASP A 225 -80.44 50.87 3.00
C ASP A 225 -79.40 50.20 3.93
N PHE A 226 -78.51 51.00 4.54
CA PHE A 226 -77.41 50.50 5.34
C PHE A 226 -77.86 50.12 6.76
N SER A 227 -77.71 48.83 7.09
CA SER A 227 -78.01 48.24 8.41
C SER A 227 -76.84 47.46 9.03
N GLY A 228 -75.66 47.49 8.40
CA GLY A 228 -74.46 46.77 8.86
C GLY A 228 -73.64 47.54 9.91
N SER A 229 -72.48 46.98 10.28
CA SER A 229 -71.54 47.62 11.22
C SER A 229 -70.68 48.71 10.55
N TYR A 230 -70.38 48.57 9.26
CA TYR A 230 -69.76 49.58 8.42
C TYR A 230 -70.22 49.46 6.96
N LEU A 231 -70.08 50.55 6.22
CA LEU A 231 -70.43 50.67 4.81
C LEU A 231 -69.18 51.03 4.01
N GLU A 232 -68.78 50.17 3.08
CA GLU A 232 -67.81 50.54 2.05
C GLU A 232 -68.53 51.18 0.87
N TYR A 233 -68.08 52.36 0.45
CA TYR A 233 -68.67 53.06 -0.67
C TYR A 233 -67.64 53.84 -1.48
N LYS A 234 -67.99 54.16 -2.73
CA LYS A 234 -67.15 54.93 -3.65
C LYS A 234 -67.92 56.15 -4.10
N LEU A 235 -67.32 57.33 -3.97
CA LEU A 235 -67.88 58.57 -4.51
C LEU A 235 -67.66 58.66 -6.03
N SER A 236 -68.39 59.56 -6.69
CA SER A 236 -68.34 59.77 -8.14
C SER A 236 -66.96 60.20 -8.65
N ASP A 237 -66.14 60.81 -7.79
CA ASP A 237 -64.74 61.19 -8.08
C ASP A 237 -63.76 59.99 -8.04
N GLY A 238 -64.24 58.83 -7.62
CA GLY A 238 -63.47 57.60 -7.49
C GLY A 238 -62.94 57.34 -6.08
N THR A 239 -63.12 58.25 -5.13
CA THR A 239 -62.62 58.10 -3.77
C THR A 239 -63.44 57.04 -3.02
N GLN A 240 -62.75 56.04 -2.47
CA GLN A 240 -63.35 55.00 -1.66
C GLN A 240 -63.33 55.38 -0.18
N PHE A 241 -64.44 55.14 0.50
CA PHE A 241 -64.63 55.42 1.91
C PHE A 241 -65.20 54.22 2.64
N VAL A 242 -64.90 54.17 3.93
CA VAL A 242 -65.50 53.27 4.90
C VAL A 242 -66.25 54.13 5.90
N GLY A 243 -67.56 53.93 5.97
CA GLY A 243 -68.48 54.68 6.79
C GLY A 243 -69.04 53.87 7.95
N VAL A 244 -69.34 54.52 9.07
CA VAL A 244 -70.11 53.95 10.18
C VAL A 244 -71.29 54.86 10.51
N LYS A 245 -72.33 54.27 11.07
CA LYS A 245 -73.56 54.94 11.51
C LYS A 245 -73.68 54.77 13.02
N ASN A 246 -73.92 55.87 13.73
CA ASN A 246 -74.05 55.93 15.18
C ASN A 246 -75.30 56.74 15.55
N GLY A 247 -76.00 56.34 16.61
CA GLY A 247 -77.28 56.91 17.02
C GLY A 247 -78.49 55.98 16.77
N PRO A 248 -79.73 56.44 17.03
CA PRO A 248 -80.06 57.80 17.49
C PRO A 248 -79.47 58.07 18.87
N THR A 249 -79.00 59.30 19.08
CA THR A 249 -78.65 59.79 20.41
C THR A 249 -79.93 59.95 21.26
N ASN A 250 -79.83 60.22 22.56
CA ASN A 250 -81.02 60.44 23.41
C ASN A 250 -81.91 61.57 22.89
N SER A 251 -81.32 62.57 22.23
CA SER A 251 -82.03 63.68 21.59
C SER A 251 -82.50 63.39 20.16
N GLY A 252 -82.39 62.15 19.68
CA GLY A 252 -82.83 61.77 18.34
C GLY A 252 -81.91 62.24 17.21
N LEU A 253 -80.63 62.50 17.50
CA LEU A 253 -79.69 62.90 16.46
C LEU A 253 -78.91 61.68 15.94
N MET A 254 -78.52 61.70 14.67
CA MET A 254 -77.72 60.64 14.04
C MET A 254 -76.35 61.16 13.65
N ILE A 255 -75.32 60.34 13.84
CA ILE A 255 -73.93 60.65 13.52
C ILE A 255 -73.41 59.66 12.49
N TYR A 256 -72.87 60.19 11.40
CA TYR A 256 -72.27 59.41 10.33
C TYR A 256 -70.80 59.76 10.23
N LEU A 257 -69.92 58.80 10.52
CA LEU A 257 -68.48 58.96 10.39
C LEU A 257 -67.97 58.21 9.16
N PHE A 258 -66.93 58.71 8.51
CA PHE A 258 -66.31 58.03 7.38
C PHE A 258 -64.81 58.34 7.25
N GLU A 259 -64.06 57.39 6.70
CA GLU A 259 -62.62 57.50 6.45
C GLU A 259 -62.27 56.96 5.05
N LYS A 260 -61.26 57.52 4.40
CA LYS A 260 -60.82 57.05 3.08
C LYS A 260 -60.17 55.68 3.17
N ASN A 261 -60.48 54.79 2.23
CA ASN A 261 -59.96 53.43 2.20
C ASN A 261 -58.41 53.39 2.11
N ASN A 262 -57.79 54.32 1.38
CA ASN A 262 -56.33 54.40 1.29
C ASN A 262 -55.67 54.77 2.62
N VAL A 263 -56.33 55.56 3.48
CA VAL A 263 -55.84 55.87 4.83
C VAL A 263 -55.89 54.63 5.71
N ILE A 264 -56.96 53.85 5.60
CA ILE A 264 -57.11 52.57 6.32
C ILE A 264 -56.07 51.55 5.86
N LEU A 265 -55.77 51.49 4.56
CA LEU A 265 -54.88 50.48 3.98
C LEU A 265 -53.38 50.85 4.03
N ALA A 266 -53.02 52.12 4.19
CA ALA A 266 -51.63 52.57 4.17
C ALA A 266 -50.69 51.83 5.15
N PRO A 267 -51.08 51.52 6.41
CA PRO A 267 -50.23 50.72 7.30
C PRO A 267 -49.93 49.32 6.75
N SER A 268 -50.89 48.71 6.06
CA SER A 268 -50.73 47.37 5.47
C SER A 268 -49.81 47.38 4.27
N GLU A 269 -49.86 48.43 3.44
CA GLU A 269 -48.94 48.61 2.30
C GLU A 269 -47.50 48.85 2.77
N ASN A 270 -47.31 49.66 3.83
CA ASN A 270 -45.98 49.86 4.41
C ASN A 270 -45.39 48.56 4.96
N MET A 271 -46.20 47.74 5.64
CA MET A 271 -45.77 46.45 6.15
C MET A 271 -45.32 45.51 5.02
N LEU A 272 -46.03 45.50 3.88
CA LEU A 272 -45.65 44.71 2.71
C LEU A 272 -44.25 45.08 2.22
N MET A 273 -43.94 46.37 2.13
CA MET A 273 -42.61 46.83 1.69
C MET A 273 -41.50 46.42 2.67
N THR A 274 -41.75 46.49 3.98
CA THR A 274 -40.79 46.02 5.00
C THR A 274 -40.56 44.51 4.90
N LEU A 275 -41.60 43.72 4.65
CA LEU A 275 -41.49 42.27 4.45
C LEU A 275 -40.68 41.94 3.18
N LEU A 276 -40.90 42.64 2.07
CA LEU A 276 -40.15 42.42 0.83
C LEU A 276 -38.66 42.72 0.95
N TRP A 277 -38.27 43.79 1.66
CA TRP A 277 -36.85 44.12 1.87
C TRP A 277 -36.15 43.13 2.80
N SER A 278 -36.79 42.74 3.90
CA SER A 278 -36.23 41.74 4.82
C SER A 278 -36.08 40.36 4.16
N ALA A 279 -37.06 39.95 3.36
CA ALA A 279 -37.01 38.78 2.49
C ALA A 279 -35.78 38.75 1.56
N LEU A 280 -35.52 39.86 0.85
CA LEU A 280 -34.40 39.97 -0.09
C LEU A 280 -33.05 39.75 0.60
N VAL A 281 -32.85 40.38 1.76
CA VAL A 281 -31.60 40.25 2.54
C VAL A 281 -31.37 38.80 2.98
N LEU A 282 -32.41 38.12 3.48
CA LEU A 282 -32.30 36.73 3.94
C LEU A 282 -31.96 35.76 2.79
N ILE A 283 -32.54 35.97 1.60
CA ILE A 283 -32.23 35.16 0.41
C ILE A 283 -30.75 35.31 0.04
N VAL A 284 -30.21 36.53 0.00
CA VAL A 284 -28.80 36.76 -0.33
C VAL A 284 -27.86 36.07 0.65
N ILE A 285 -28.12 36.19 1.97
CA ILE A 285 -27.31 35.55 3.02
C ILE A 285 -27.36 34.02 2.89
N SER A 286 -28.56 33.45 2.66
CA SER A 286 -28.74 32.00 2.55
C SER A 286 -28.00 31.41 1.32
N LEU A 287 -28.05 32.08 0.17
CA LEU A 287 -27.35 31.65 -1.03
C LEU A 287 -25.83 31.68 -0.85
N PHE A 288 -25.31 32.70 -0.17
CA PHE A 288 -23.89 32.78 0.17
C PHE A 288 -23.45 31.65 1.11
N ALA A 289 -24.24 31.37 2.15
CA ALA A 289 -23.95 30.28 3.08
C ALA A 289 -23.95 28.91 2.39
N VAL A 290 -24.94 28.61 1.55
CA VAL A 290 -25.01 27.37 0.75
C VAL A 290 -23.81 27.25 -0.19
N PHE A 291 -23.43 28.34 -0.86
CA PHE A 291 -22.26 28.36 -1.73
C PHE A 291 -20.96 28.05 -0.97
N ALA A 292 -20.77 28.64 0.21
CA ALA A 292 -19.60 28.40 1.06
C ALA A 292 -19.56 26.94 1.59
N ILE A 293 -20.69 26.38 1.99
CA ILE A 293 -20.85 24.98 2.45
C ILE A 293 -20.47 24.00 1.34
N ILE A 294 -21.00 24.19 0.12
CA ILE A 294 -20.69 23.32 -1.03
C ILE A 294 -19.19 23.34 -1.35
N ILE A 295 -18.53 24.49 -1.28
CA ILE A 295 -17.08 24.57 -1.52
C ILE A 295 -16.32 23.79 -0.43
N LYS A 296 -16.63 24.03 0.84
CA LYS A 296 -15.86 23.47 1.97
C LYS A 296 -16.08 21.97 2.19
N LEU A 297 -17.30 21.47 2.01
CA LEU A 297 -17.66 20.07 2.31
C LEU A 297 -17.62 19.14 1.10
N ILE A 298 -17.81 19.66 -0.12
CA ILE A 298 -17.85 18.82 -1.34
C ILE A 298 -16.59 19.03 -2.16
N TYR A 299 -16.27 20.27 -2.55
CA TYR A 299 -15.18 20.51 -3.51
C TYR A 299 -13.78 20.35 -2.92
N VAL A 300 -13.52 20.79 -1.68
CA VAL A 300 -12.20 20.63 -1.05
C VAL A 300 -11.84 19.15 -0.79
N PRO A 301 -12.74 18.30 -0.26
CA PRO A 301 -12.45 16.86 -0.07
C PRO A 301 -12.41 16.03 -1.38
N ILE A 302 -13.10 16.46 -2.43
CA ILE A 302 -13.04 15.80 -3.75
C ILE A 302 -11.82 16.26 -4.55
N GLY A 303 -11.47 17.55 -4.43
CA GLY A 303 -10.27 18.18 -4.98
C GLY A 303 -10.19 18.27 -6.50
N GLY A 304 -11.34 18.17 -7.19
CA GLY A 304 -11.48 18.27 -8.65
C GLY A 304 -12.94 18.21 -9.09
N GLU A 305 -13.20 18.22 -10.41
CA GLU A 305 -14.55 17.96 -10.93
C GLU A 305 -14.87 16.45 -10.84
N PRO A 306 -16.02 16.04 -10.26
CA PRO A 306 -16.37 14.63 -10.11
C PRO A 306 -16.33 13.82 -11.42
N LYS A 307 -16.67 14.43 -12.56
CA LYS A 307 -16.65 13.78 -13.88
C LYS A 307 -15.24 13.48 -14.38
N GLU A 308 -14.25 14.29 -14.01
CA GLU A 308 -12.85 14.02 -14.37
C GLU A 308 -12.30 12.85 -13.55
N ILE A 309 -12.63 12.83 -12.26
CA ILE A 309 -12.26 11.74 -11.34
C ILE A 309 -12.91 10.42 -11.79
N GLU A 310 -14.21 10.44 -12.12
CA GLU A 310 -14.93 9.28 -12.65
C GLU A 310 -14.27 8.72 -13.91
N ARG A 311 -13.89 9.58 -14.87
CA ARG A 311 -13.25 9.15 -16.11
C ARG A 311 -11.90 8.46 -15.87
N VAL A 312 -11.07 9.01 -15.00
CA VAL A 312 -9.76 8.44 -14.66
C VAL A 312 -9.94 7.10 -13.92
N ILE A 313 -10.83 7.05 -12.93
CA ILE A 313 -11.11 5.82 -12.18
C ILE A 313 -11.71 4.73 -13.07
N ALA A 314 -12.65 5.07 -13.96
CA ALA A 314 -13.26 4.11 -14.87
C ALA A 314 -12.22 3.45 -15.78
N ARG A 315 -11.28 4.23 -16.34
CA ARG A 315 -10.17 3.68 -17.14
C ARG A 315 -9.23 2.80 -16.32
N ILE A 316 -8.86 3.22 -15.11
CA ILE A 316 -8.03 2.39 -14.21
C ILE A 316 -8.74 1.06 -13.89
N ALA A 317 -10.06 1.08 -13.66
CA ALA A 317 -10.84 -0.11 -13.36
C ALA A 317 -10.98 -1.06 -14.56
N GLU A 318 -10.94 -0.53 -15.79
CA GLU A 318 -10.86 -1.30 -17.03
C GLU A 318 -9.44 -1.80 -17.35
N GLY A 319 -8.45 -1.47 -16.50
CA GLY A 319 -7.04 -1.84 -16.70
C GLY A 319 -6.25 -0.87 -17.59
N ASP A 320 -6.86 0.21 -18.10
CA ASP A 320 -6.18 1.22 -18.91
C ASP A 320 -5.43 2.24 -18.03
N LEU A 321 -4.12 1.99 -17.85
CA LEU A 321 -3.18 2.87 -17.14
C LEU A 321 -2.44 3.83 -18.10
N THR A 322 -2.82 3.88 -19.38
CA THR A 322 -2.27 4.84 -20.37
C THR A 322 -2.90 6.23 -20.25
N VAL A 323 -3.99 6.37 -19.50
CA VAL A 323 -4.69 7.64 -19.31
C VAL A 323 -3.73 8.72 -18.79
N GLU A 324 -3.62 9.82 -19.53
CA GLU A 324 -2.86 10.98 -19.09
C GLU A 324 -3.62 11.71 -17.98
N VAL A 325 -3.06 11.66 -16.77
CA VAL A 325 -3.56 12.41 -15.63
C VAL A 325 -2.68 13.64 -15.46
N PRO A 326 -3.18 14.86 -15.71
CA PRO A 326 -2.38 16.06 -15.59
C PRO A 326 -1.86 16.18 -14.15
N GLU A 327 -0.54 16.32 -13.97
CA GLU A 327 0.05 16.71 -12.68
C GLU A 327 -0.39 18.14 -12.35
N ASN A 328 -1.58 18.25 -11.79
CA ASN A 328 -2.15 19.53 -11.43
C ASN A 328 -1.78 19.82 -9.98
N ALA A 329 -0.87 20.77 -9.75
CA ALA A 329 -0.35 21.14 -8.42
C ALA A 329 -1.44 21.60 -7.41
N LYS A 330 -2.70 21.70 -7.85
CA LYS A 330 -3.88 22.05 -7.04
C LYS A 330 -4.80 20.86 -6.72
N ALA A 331 -4.49 19.64 -7.19
CA ALA A 331 -5.27 18.46 -6.87
C ALA A 331 -5.19 18.18 -5.35
N SER A 332 -6.34 17.97 -4.71
CA SER A 332 -6.44 17.59 -3.29
C SER A 332 -7.39 16.41 -3.12
N GLY A 333 -7.52 15.88 -1.90
CA GLY A 333 -8.57 14.91 -1.60
C GLY A 333 -8.55 13.64 -2.45
N ILE A 334 -9.72 13.19 -2.89
CA ILE A 334 -9.89 11.95 -3.68
C ILE A 334 -9.14 12.02 -5.02
N TYR A 335 -9.14 13.17 -5.69
CA TYR A 335 -8.46 13.29 -6.98
C TYR A 335 -6.95 13.06 -6.83
N ALA A 336 -6.30 13.73 -5.88
CA ALA A 336 -4.87 13.53 -5.61
C ALA A 336 -4.54 12.09 -5.23
N ALA A 337 -5.36 11.45 -4.40
CA ALA A 337 -5.21 10.03 -4.06
C ALA A 337 -5.33 9.12 -5.29
N THR A 338 -6.21 9.47 -6.24
CA THR A 338 -6.37 8.74 -7.52
C THR A 338 -5.12 8.86 -8.40
N ILE A 339 -4.51 10.06 -8.50
CA ILE A 339 -3.25 10.25 -9.25
C ILE A 339 -2.13 9.37 -8.65
N ILE A 340 -1.99 9.38 -7.33
CA ILE A 340 -0.98 8.57 -6.63
C ILE A 340 -1.23 7.07 -6.86
N MET A 341 -2.49 6.63 -6.75
CA MET A 341 -2.88 5.24 -7.02
C MET A 341 -2.54 4.83 -8.46
N HIS A 342 -2.89 5.64 -9.45
CA HIS A 342 -2.57 5.41 -10.87
C HIS A 342 -1.07 5.26 -11.08
N LYS A 343 -0.27 6.20 -10.56
CA LYS A 343 1.21 6.17 -10.67
C LYS A 343 1.79 4.91 -10.02
N ASN A 344 1.31 4.55 -8.84
CA ASN A 344 1.77 3.36 -8.13
C ASN A 344 1.38 2.08 -8.85
N LEU A 345 0.16 1.97 -9.38
CA LEU A 345 -0.28 0.83 -10.18
C LEU A 345 0.52 0.72 -11.49
N LYS A 346 0.70 1.83 -12.21
CA LYS A 346 1.51 1.87 -13.44
C LYS A 346 2.94 1.41 -13.19
N SER A 347 3.56 1.88 -12.11
CA SER A 347 4.89 1.46 -11.67
C SER A 347 4.94 -0.02 -11.26
N LEU A 348 3.94 -0.51 -10.52
CA LEU A 348 3.83 -1.91 -10.10
C LEU A 348 3.70 -2.85 -11.29
N VAL A 349 2.81 -2.57 -12.24
CA VAL A 349 2.60 -3.38 -13.45
C VAL A 349 3.85 -3.32 -14.34
N GLY A 350 4.45 -2.14 -14.53
CA GLY A 350 5.72 -2.00 -15.25
C GLY A 350 6.86 -2.80 -14.62
N GLY A 351 6.98 -2.75 -13.29
CA GLY A 351 7.94 -3.53 -12.51
C GLY A 351 7.70 -5.03 -12.59
N LEU A 352 6.44 -5.48 -12.53
CA LEU A 352 6.03 -6.88 -12.70
C LEU A 352 6.40 -7.41 -14.10
N ASN A 353 6.15 -6.61 -15.15
CA ASN A 353 6.53 -6.97 -16.52
C ASN A 353 8.03 -7.06 -16.73
N ALA A 354 8.81 -6.16 -16.13
CA ALA A 354 10.26 -6.20 -16.19
C ALA A 354 10.81 -7.42 -15.44
N GLN A 355 10.33 -7.69 -14.22
CA GLN A 355 10.76 -8.86 -13.45
C GLN A 355 10.34 -10.18 -14.11
N SER A 356 9.13 -10.25 -14.68
CA SER A 356 8.67 -11.45 -15.39
C SER A 356 9.58 -11.79 -16.57
N ARG A 357 9.97 -10.79 -17.37
CA ARG A 357 10.96 -10.97 -18.46
C ARG A 357 12.32 -11.44 -17.94
N GLN A 358 12.81 -10.85 -16.85
CA GLN A 358 14.07 -11.27 -16.27
C GLN A 358 14.02 -12.73 -15.79
N VAL A 359 12.92 -13.15 -15.16
CA VAL A 359 12.73 -14.56 -14.75
C VAL A 359 12.64 -15.48 -15.97
N GLU A 360 12.02 -15.05 -17.08
CA GLU A 360 12.00 -15.79 -18.34
C GLU A 360 13.41 -16.01 -18.92
N GLU A 361 14.19 -14.93 -19.03
CA GLU A 361 15.57 -14.98 -19.53
C GLU A 361 16.44 -15.90 -18.66
N THR A 362 16.42 -15.73 -17.33
CA THR A 362 17.16 -16.59 -16.41
C THR A 362 16.67 -18.05 -16.47
N SER A 363 15.37 -18.29 -16.71
CA SER A 363 14.86 -19.66 -16.91
C SER A 363 15.45 -20.30 -18.17
N ASN A 364 15.52 -19.56 -19.27
CA ASN A 364 16.08 -20.08 -20.53
C ASN A 364 17.59 -20.38 -20.41
N GLU A 365 18.32 -19.53 -19.69
CA GLU A 365 19.72 -19.78 -19.33
C GLU A 365 19.87 -21.05 -18.47
N LEU A 366 18.99 -21.23 -17.47
CA LEU A 366 18.97 -22.44 -16.64
C LEU A 366 18.69 -23.71 -17.43
N VAL A 367 17.80 -23.68 -18.43
CA VAL A 367 17.56 -24.84 -19.32
C VAL A 367 18.84 -25.23 -20.05
N SER A 368 19.57 -24.24 -20.57
CA SER A 368 20.83 -24.48 -21.28
C SER A 368 21.90 -25.07 -20.36
N LEU A 369 22.03 -24.53 -19.14
CA LEU A 369 22.97 -25.03 -18.13
C LEU A 369 22.64 -26.46 -17.66
N VAL A 370 21.34 -26.77 -17.51
CA VAL A 370 20.88 -28.12 -17.17
C VAL A 370 21.26 -29.12 -18.26
N GLU A 371 21.10 -28.76 -19.54
CA GLU A 371 21.47 -29.63 -20.65
C GLU A 371 22.99 -29.87 -20.70
N GLU A 372 23.80 -28.82 -20.48
CA GLU A 372 25.26 -28.95 -20.35
C GLU A 372 25.66 -29.85 -19.18
N THR A 373 24.96 -29.74 -18.04
CA THR A 373 25.19 -30.56 -16.84
C THR A 373 24.87 -32.03 -17.11
N LYS A 374 23.78 -32.32 -17.82
CA LYS A 374 23.40 -33.69 -18.22
C LYS A 374 24.47 -34.30 -19.13
N GLN A 375 24.86 -33.58 -20.19
CA GLN A 375 25.91 -34.04 -21.11
C GLN A 375 27.26 -34.27 -20.43
N SER A 376 27.64 -33.39 -19.48
CA SER A 376 28.87 -33.54 -18.70
C SER A 376 28.79 -34.75 -17.77
N SER A 377 27.64 -34.97 -17.12
CA SER A 377 27.40 -36.13 -16.26
C SER A 377 27.45 -37.44 -17.05
N ASP A 378 26.85 -37.49 -18.25
CA ASP A 378 26.89 -38.66 -19.12
C ASP A 378 28.34 -38.99 -19.56
N LYS A 379 29.12 -37.97 -19.94
CA LYS A 379 30.55 -38.14 -20.24
C LYS A 379 31.32 -38.66 -19.03
N GLN A 380 31.03 -38.13 -17.83
CA GLN A 380 31.67 -38.57 -16.60
C GLN A 380 31.33 -40.04 -16.28
N ILE A 381 30.08 -40.46 -16.46
CA ILE A 381 29.66 -41.86 -16.29
C ILE A 381 30.47 -42.78 -17.20
N LEU A 382 30.56 -42.46 -18.51
CA LEU A 382 31.35 -43.23 -19.48
C LEU A 382 32.84 -43.27 -19.11
N GLN A 383 33.41 -42.15 -18.67
CA GLN A 383 34.80 -42.07 -18.24
C GLN A 383 35.08 -42.98 -17.03
N MET A 384 34.14 -43.01 -16.07
CA MET A 384 34.23 -43.85 -14.89
C MET A 384 34.09 -45.34 -15.23
N GLU A 385 33.22 -45.72 -16.17
CA GLU A 385 33.13 -47.11 -16.65
C GLU A 385 34.45 -47.58 -17.29
N MET A 386 35.06 -46.74 -18.13
CA MET A 386 36.38 -47.02 -18.72
C MET A 386 37.46 -47.13 -17.64
N THR A 387 37.44 -46.25 -16.64
CA THR A 387 38.40 -46.28 -15.54
C THR A 387 38.22 -47.54 -14.69
N SER A 388 37.00 -47.93 -14.36
CA SER A 388 36.74 -49.18 -13.64
C SER A 388 37.23 -50.40 -14.42
N THR A 389 37.05 -50.41 -15.74
CA THR A 389 37.59 -51.46 -16.61
C THR A 389 39.13 -51.51 -16.53
N ALA A 390 39.79 -50.35 -16.64
CA ALA A 390 41.25 -50.26 -16.51
C ALA A 390 41.75 -50.66 -15.12
N MET A 391 41.00 -50.37 -14.05
CA MET A 391 41.33 -50.80 -12.70
C MET A 391 41.21 -52.32 -12.53
N ASN A 392 40.22 -52.96 -13.14
CA ASN A 392 40.11 -54.43 -13.16
C ASN A 392 41.30 -55.07 -13.89
N GLU A 393 41.71 -54.50 -15.03
CA GLU A 393 42.94 -54.95 -15.73
C GLU A 393 44.20 -54.73 -14.89
N MET A 394 44.27 -53.62 -14.14
CA MET A 394 45.37 -53.33 -13.21
C MET A 394 45.44 -54.38 -12.08
N VAL A 395 44.31 -54.75 -11.49
CA VAL A 395 44.27 -55.80 -10.46
C VAL A 395 44.78 -57.13 -11.03
N SER A 396 44.33 -57.51 -12.23
CA SER A 396 44.79 -58.74 -12.89
C SER A 396 46.28 -58.74 -13.18
N THR A 397 46.83 -57.62 -13.65
CA THR A 397 48.27 -57.49 -13.96
C THR A 397 49.13 -57.48 -12.70
N VAL A 398 48.68 -56.84 -11.61
CA VAL A 398 49.37 -56.86 -10.32
C VAL A 398 49.39 -58.27 -9.71
N GLU A 399 48.30 -59.02 -9.81
CA GLU A 399 48.28 -60.43 -9.40
C GLU A 399 49.26 -61.28 -10.22
N GLU A 400 49.39 -61.01 -11.52
CA GLU A 400 50.36 -61.68 -12.38
C GLU A 400 51.81 -61.34 -11.98
N ILE A 401 52.10 -60.08 -11.66
CA ILE A 401 53.41 -59.65 -11.14
C ILE A 401 53.75 -60.37 -9.84
N SER A 402 52.80 -60.47 -8.90
CA SER A 402 52.98 -61.21 -7.64
C SER A 402 53.29 -62.68 -7.89
N ARG A 403 52.54 -63.35 -8.78
CA ARG A 403 52.80 -64.74 -9.19
C ARG A 403 54.18 -64.90 -9.83
N ASN A 404 54.58 -63.98 -10.70
CA ASN A 404 55.88 -64.00 -11.37
C ASN A 404 57.04 -63.79 -10.38
N ALA A 405 56.89 -62.88 -9.41
CA ALA A 405 57.88 -62.69 -8.34
C ALA A 405 58.04 -63.95 -7.48
N GLN A 406 56.94 -64.62 -7.12
CA GLN A 406 56.99 -65.88 -6.39
C GLN A 406 57.67 -66.99 -7.21
N GLN A 407 57.35 -67.10 -8.51
CA GLN A 407 57.99 -68.08 -9.39
C GLN A 407 59.50 -67.80 -9.57
N ALA A 408 59.88 -66.53 -9.67
CA ALA A 408 61.28 -66.12 -9.74
C ALA A 408 62.02 -66.43 -8.43
N SER A 409 61.38 -66.24 -7.27
CA SER A 409 61.93 -66.61 -5.96
C SER A 409 62.18 -68.12 -5.87
N ASN A 410 61.21 -68.95 -6.27
CA ASN A 410 61.39 -70.41 -6.30
C ASN A 410 62.51 -70.86 -7.25
N SER A 411 62.68 -70.16 -8.38
CA SER A 411 63.75 -70.43 -9.34
C SER A 411 65.12 -70.04 -8.78
N ALA A 412 65.19 -68.92 -8.06
CA ALA A 412 66.38 -68.49 -7.34
C ALA A 412 66.76 -69.49 -6.23
N ASP A 413 65.80 -70.00 -5.44
CA ASP A 413 66.04 -71.07 -4.46
C ASP A 413 66.67 -72.32 -5.10
N SER A 414 66.15 -72.76 -6.25
CA SER A 414 66.72 -73.91 -6.96
C SER A 414 68.14 -73.63 -7.48
N ALA A 415 68.39 -72.42 -7.98
CA ALA A 415 69.73 -72.00 -8.42
C ALA A 415 70.72 -71.93 -7.24
N TYR A 416 70.26 -71.46 -6.08
CA TYR A 416 71.03 -71.42 -4.84
C TYR A 416 71.46 -72.82 -4.42
N GLU A 417 70.51 -73.78 -4.39
CA GLU A 417 70.80 -75.18 -4.04
C GLU A 417 71.83 -75.80 -4.99
N GLN A 418 71.67 -75.59 -6.30
CA GLN A 418 72.59 -76.10 -7.32
C GLN A 418 73.99 -75.50 -7.20
N ALA A 419 74.10 -74.18 -7.02
CA ALA A 419 75.38 -73.50 -6.84
C ALA A 419 76.09 -73.92 -5.54
N SER A 420 75.33 -74.07 -4.45
CA SER A 420 75.82 -74.52 -3.14
C SER A 420 76.36 -75.95 -3.19
N ASN A 421 75.64 -76.85 -3.86
CA ASN A 421 76.11 -78.20 -4.12
C ASN A 421 77.36 -78.19 -5.02
N GLY A 422 77.37 -77.38 -6.08
CA GLY A 422 78.54 -77.19 -6.94
C GLY A 422 79.78 -76.74 -6.15
N ALA A 423 79.62 -75.79 -5.22
CA ALA A 423 80.72 -75.28 -4.39
C ALA A 423 81.26 -76.39 -3.47
N THR A 424 80.36 -77.19 -2.90
CA THR A 424 80.70 -78.35 -2.07
C THR A 424 81.51 -79.39 -2.86
N VAL A 425 81.06 -79.75 -4.07
CA VAL A 425 81.75 -80.71 -4.94
C VAL A 425 83.12 -80.19 -5.38
N THR A 426 83.23 -78.91 -5.69
CA THR A 426 84.48 -78.28 -6.12
C THR A 426 85.51 -78.22 -4.98
N ASN A 427 85.08 -77.87 -3.76
CA ASN A 427 85.93 -77.93 -2.57
C ASN A 427 86.42 -79.34 -2.30
N LYS A 428 85.55 -80.35 -2.38
CA LYS A 428 85.93 -81.76 -2.24
C LYS A 428 86.91 -82.21 -3.33
N THR A 429 86.77 -81.70 -4.55
CA THR A 429 87.71 -81.96 -5.66
C THR A 429 89.09 -81.39 -5.35
N SER A 430 89.16 -80.17 -4.81
CA SER A 430 90.41 -79.56 -4.35
C SER A 430 91.09 -80.38 -3.24
N GLU A 431 90.32 -80.89 -2.27
CA GLU A 431 90.85 -81.78 -1.21
C GLU A 431 91.45 -83.08 -1.79
N VAL A 432 90.76 -83.70 -2.76
CA VAL A 432 91.24 -84.92 -3.44
C VAL A 432 92.50 -84.64 -4.26
N MET A 433 92.56 -83.51 -4.98
CA MET A 433 93.76 -83.12 -5.74
C MET A 433 94.95 -82.82 -4.81
N ASN A 434 94.72 -82.19 -3.65
CA ASN A 434 95.76 -82.01 -2.64
C ASN A 434 96.28 -83.34 -2.07
N ALA A 435 95.42 -84.34 -1.90
CA ALA A 435 95.85 -85.69 -1.55
C ALA A 435 96.68 -86.34 -2.67
N LEU A 436 96.23 -86.23 -3.92
CA LEU A 436 96.94 -86.74 -5.09
C LEU A 436 98.34 -86.11 -5.25
N GLY A 437 98.46 -84.80 -4.99
CA GLY A 437 99.77 -84.11 -5.01
C GLY A 437 100.76 -84.73 -4.03
N ARG A 438 100.32 -85.02 -2.79
CA ARG A 438 101.14 -85.70 -1.77
C ARG A 438 101.52 -87.13 -2.17
N ASP A 439 100.62 -87.85 -2.81
CA ASP A 439 100.90 -89.21 -3.31
C ASP A 439 101.94 -89.17 -4.44
N ILE A 440 101.84 -88.20 -5.37
CA ILE A 440 102.83 -87.98 -6.44
C ILE A 440 104.19 -87.63 -5.84
N ASP A 441 104.26 -86.76 -4.84
CA ASP A 441 105.52 -86.41 -4.16
C ASP A 441 106.18 -87.65 -3.53
N THR A 442 105.38 -88.51 -2.88
CA THR A 442 105.84 -89.75 -2.26
C THR A 442 106.39 -90.73 -3.30
N VAL A 443 105.69 -90.88 -4.43
CA VAL A 443 106.15 -91.72 -5.55
C VAL A 443 107.41 -91.15 -6.20
N SER A 444 107.48 -89.84 -6.39
CA SER A 444 108.66 -89.16 -6.93
C SER A 444 109.88 -89.37 -6.04
N GLN A 445 109.73 -89.29 -4.72
CA GLN A 445 110.80 -89.60 -3.77
C GLN A 445 111.26 -91.05 -3.90
N THR A 446 110.33 -92.00 -3.91
CA THR A 446 110.64 -93.44 -4.02
C THR A 446 111.41 -93.77 -5.32
N ILE A 447 111.05 -93.14 -6.43
CA ILE A 447 111.74 -93.35 -7.72
C ILE A 447 113.12 -92.66 -7.72
N THR A 448 113.26 -91.52 -7.04
CA THR A 448 114.55 -90.86 -6.85
C THR A 448 115.50 -91.74 -6.04
N GLU A 449 115.02 -92.34 -4.95
CA GLU A 449 115.78 -93.32 -4.16
C GLU A 449 116.17 -94.54 -5.02
N LEU A 450 115.27 -95.06 -5.86
CA LEU A 450 115.59 -96.13 -6.80
C LEU A 450 116.70 -95.73 -7.78
N LYS A 451 116.65 -94.50 -8.32
CA LYS A 451 117.71 -93.98 -9.20
C LYS A 451 119.05 -93.99 -8.49
N GLU A 452 119.13 -93.44 -7.28
CA GLU A 452 120.36 -93.42 -6.46
C GLU A 452 120.89 -94.83 -6.16
N GLU A 453 120.02 -95.78 -5.80
CA GLU A 453 120.42 -97.16 -5.57
C GLU A 453 120.95 -97.84 -6.85
N THR A 454 120.34 -97.57 -8.01
CA THR A 454 120.87 -98.08 -9.30
C THR A 454 122.20 -97.48 -9.70
N GLU A 455 122.47 -96.21 -9.37
CA GLU A 455 123.79 -95.56 -9.54
C GLU A 455 124.85 -96.23 -8.66
N LYS A 456 124.51 -96.54 -7.40
CA LYS A 456 125.40 -97.31 -6.50
C LYS A 456 125.72 -98.68 -7.08
N VAL A 457 124.73 -99.41 -7.61
CA VAL A 457 124.95 -100.72 -8.25
C VAL A 457 125.89 -100.58 -9.46
N GLY A 458 125.71 -99.56 -10.30
CA GLY A 458 126.61 -99.26 -11.41
C GLY A 458 128.07 -99.07 -10.95
N SER A 459 128.30 -98.31 -9.87
CA SER A 459 129.65 -98.13 -9.30
C SER A 459 130.29 -99.43 -8.80
N VAL A 460 129.48 -100.34 -8.23
CA VAL A 460 129.96 -101.65 -7.79
C VAL A 460 130.33 -102.52 -8.99
N LEU A 461 129.54 -102.48 -10.06
CA LEU A 461 129.82 -103.23 -11.29
C LEU A 461 131.12 -102.76 -11.94
N GLU A 462 131.43 -101.46 -11.94
CA GLU A 462 132.70 -100.94 -12.44
C GLU A 462 133.91 -101.53 -11.70
N VAL A 463 133.82 -101.65 -10.37
CA VAL A 463 134.85 -102.31 -9.55
C VAL A 463 134.97 -103.79 -9.91
N ILE A 464 133.85 -104.50 -10.11
CA ILE A 464 133.86 -105.92 -10.48
C ILE A 464 134.44 -106.10 -11.89
N THR A 465 134.13 -105.21 -12.85
CA THR A 465 134.75 -105.22 -14.19
C THR A 465 136.27 -105.10 -14.08
N SER A 466 136.75 -104.15 -13.27
CA SER A 466 138.19 -103.97 -13.00
C SER A 466 138.82 -105.24 -12.40
N ILE A 467 138.15 -105.90 -11.45
CA ILE A 467 138.61 -107.18 -10.88
C ILE A 467 138.63 -108.29 -11.93
N ALA A 468 137.61 -108.38 -12.79
CA ALA A 468 137.51 -109.39 -13.83
C ALA A 468 138.59 -109.17 -14.91
N GLU A 469 138.88 -107.92 -15.29
CA GLU A 469 140.02 -107.55 -16.16
C GLU A 469 141.36 -107.90 -15.55
N GLN A 470 141.58 -107.56 -14.27
CA GLN A 470 142.79 -107.93 -13.54
C GLN A 470 142.95 -109.46 -13.47
N THR A 471 141.86 -110.18 -13.21
CA THR A 471 141.85 -111.65 -13.16
C THR A 471 142.17 -112.25 -14.53
N ASN A 472 141.61 -111.68 -15.60
CA ASN A 472 141.90 -112.07 -16.98
C ASN A 472 143.38 -111.83 -17.35
N LEU A 473 143.96 -110.71 -16.93
CA LEU A 473 145.38 -110.39 -17.12
C LEU A 473 146.31 -111.30 -16.30
N LEU A 474 145.97 -111.56 -15.03
CA LEU A 474 146.70 -112.49 -14.17
C LEU A 474 146.67 -113.92 -14.75
N ALA A 475 145.51 -114.36 -15.21
CA ALA A 475 145.33 -115.65 -15.87
C ALA A 475 146.12 -115.74 -17.18
N LEU A 476 146.15 -114.67 -17.98
CA LEU A 476 146.97 -114.61 -19.19
C LEU A 476 148.46 -114.72 -18.86
N ASN A 477 148.95 -113.99 -17.86
CA ASN A 477 150.34 -114.06 -17.43
C ASN A 477 150.69 -115.47 -16.91
N ALA A 478 149.78 -116.12 -16.17
CA ALA A 478 149.96 -117.49 -15.71
C ALA A 478 149.97 -118.49 -16.87
N ALA A 479 149.11 -118.33 -17.89
CA ALA A 479 149.10 -119.18 -19.08
C ALA A 479 150.40 -119.05 -19.89
N ILE A 480 150.92 -117.82 -20.03
CA ILE A 480 152.21 -117.54 -20.67
C ILE A 480 153.35 -118.25 -19.92
N GLU A 481 153.42 -118.13 -18.60
CA GLU A 481 154.50 -118.75 -17.81
C GLU A 481 154.36 -120.27 -17.75
N ALA A 482 153.13 -120.80 -17.74
CA ALA A 482 152.87 -122.24 -17.86
C ALA A 482 153.31 -122.81 -19.23
N ALA A 483 153.10 -122.07 -20.32
CA ALA A 483 153.63 -122.45 -21.64
C ALA A 483 155.16 -122.42 -21.67
N ARG A 484 155.78 -121.49 -20.93
CA ARG A 484 157.24 -121.35 -20.80
C ARG A 484 157.89 -122.52 -20.05
N ALA A 485 157.18 -123.12 -19.10
CA ALA A 485 157.61 -124.29 -18.34
C ALA A 485 157.51 -125.63 -19.12
N GLY A 486 157.01 -125.62 -20.36
CA GLY A 486 156.93 -126.79 -21.23
C GLY A 486 156.00 -127.89 -20.69
N GLU A 487 156.39 -129.17 -20.84
CA GLU A 487 155.55 -130.31 -20.43
C GLU A 487 155.20 -130.30 -18.93
N GLN A 488 156.05 -129.74 -18.06
CA GLN A 488 155.79 -129.64 -16.62
C GLN A 488 154.70 -128.59 -16.29
N GLY A 489 154.43 -127.66 -17.20
CA GLY A 489 153.45 -126.58 -17.04
C GLY A 489 152.04 -126.89 -17.57
N ARG A 490 151.81 -128.03 -18.23
CA ARG A 490 150.53 -128.33 -18.91
C ARG A 490 149.32 -128.29 -17.98
N GLY A 491 149.44 -128.81 -16.75
CA GLY A 491 148.35 -128.76 -15.78
C GLY A 491 148.01 -127.33 -15.34
N PHE A 492 149.02 -126.48 -15.17
CA PHE A 492 148.84 -125.06 -14.84
C PHE A 492 148.27 -124.26 -16.02
N ALA A 493 148.67 -124.57 -17.26
CA ALA A 493 148.14 -123.91 -18.45
C ALA A 493 146.63 -124.12 -18.60
N VAL A 494 146.13 -125.35 -18.37
CA VAL A 494 144.70 -125.66 -18.41
C VAL A 494 143.92 -124.87 -17.35
N VAL A 495 144.44 -124.78 -16.12
CA VAL A 495 143.80 -123.99 -15.06
C VAL A 495 143.82 -122.50 -15.40
N ALA A 496 144.93 -121.98 -15.94
CA ALA A 496 145.04 -120.58 -16.34
C ALA A 496 144.06 -120.22 -17.48
N ASP A 497 143.90 -121.07 -18.49
CA ASP A 497 142.90 -120.87 -19.55
C ASP A 497 141.46 -120.96 -19.02
N GLU A 498 141.17 -121.84 -18.05
CA GLU A 498 139.85 -121.93 -17.42
C GLU A 498 139.55 -120.67 -16.58
N VAL A 499 140.52 -120.15 -15.82
CA VAL A 499 140.39 -118.88 -15.09
C VAL A 499 140.20 -117.71 -16.06
N ARG A 500 140.91 -117.71 -17.20
CA ARG A 500 140.77 -116.69 -18.25
C ARG A 500 139.36 -116.72 -18.87
N ASN A 501 138.86 -117.91 -19.19
CA ASN A 501 137.51 -118.11 -19.71
C ASN A 501 136.44 -117.68 -18.68
N LEU A 502 136.63 -118.02 -17.40
CA LEU A 502 135.74 -117.59 -16.32
C LEU A 502 135.73 -116.06 -16.17
N ALA A 503 136.91 -115.42 -16.23
CA ALA A 503 137.03 -113.96 -16.18
C ALA A 503 136.33 -113.28 -17.38
N SER A 504 136.49 -113.80 -18.60
CA SER A 504 135.81 -113.30 -19.80
C SER A 504 134.28 -113.50 -19.74
N ARG A 505 133.80 -114.65 -19.25
CA ARG A 505 132.37 -114.90 -19.01
C ARG A 505 131.80 -113.97 -17.93
N THR A 506 132.61 -113.64 -16.93
CA THR A 506 132.25 -112.70 -15.85
C THR A 506 132.11 -111.29 -16.41
N GLN A 507 133.07 -110.80 -17.21
CA GLN A 507 132.98 -109.52 -17.93
C GLN A 507 131.72 -109.43 -18.79
N LYS A 508 131.45 -110.44 -19.62
CA LYS A 508 130.25 -110.47 -20.46
C LYS A 508 128.96 -110.38 -19.63
N SER A 509 128.91 -111.07 -18.49
CA SER A 509 127.74 -111.00 -17.60
C SER A 509 127.61 -109.60 -16.96
N ILE A 510 128.72 -108.95 -16.63
CA ILE A 510 128.73 -107.59 -16.10
C ILE A 510 128.27 -106.60 -17.18
N ASP A 511 128.68 -106.75 -18.44
CA ASP A 511 128.20 -105.90 -19.55
C ASP A 511 126.67 -106.01 -19.75
N GLU A 512 126.14 -107.23 -19.65
CA GLU A 512 124.68 -107.48 -19.69
C GLU A 512 123.96 -106.83 -18.50
N ILE A 513 124.54 -106.89 -17.29
CA ILE A 513 123.99 -106.22 -16.09
C ILE A 513 124.10 -104.69 -16.24
N ASN A 514 125.23 -104.14 -16.70
CA ASN A 514 125.41 -102.71 -16.95
C ASN A 514 124.36 -102.17 -17.92
N THR A 515 124.13 -102.88 -19.03
CA THR A 515 123.06 -102.52 -19.99
C THR A 515 121.68 -102.47 -19.31
N THR A 516 121.43 -103.38 -18.36
CA THR A 516 120.18 -103.41 -17.60
C THR A 516 120.09 -102.25 -16.59
N ILE A 517 121.20 -101.92 -15.92
CA ILE A 517 121.29 -100.79 -14.98
C ILE A 517 121.12 -99.46 -15.72
N ASP A 518 121.78 -99.26 -16.87
CA ASP A 518 121.62 -98.07 -17.70
C ASP A 518 120.15 -97.87 -18.12
N LYS A 519 119.49 -98.98 -18.50
CA LYS A 519 118.06 -98.95 -18.82
C LYS A 519 117.19 -98.61 -17.59
N LEU A 520 117.52 -99.16 -16.42
CA LEU A 520 116.79 -98.85 -15.17
C LEU A 520 116.97 -97.37 -14.78
N GLN A 521 118.18 -96.82 -14.89
CA GLN A 521 118.45 -95.40 -14.65
C GLN A 521 117.68 -94.50 -15.61
N GLN A 522 117.66 -94.86 -16.91
CA GLN A 522 116.90 -94.12 -17.91
C GLN A 522 115.40 -94.12 -17.61
N VAL A 523 114.84 -95.29 -17.25
CA VAL A 523 113.41 -95.43 -16.88
C VAL A 523 113.11 -94.66 -15.60
N ALA A 524 113.97 -94.73 -14.58
CA ALA A 524 113.81 -93.99 -13.34
C ALA A 524 113.84 -92.48 -13.57
N SER A 525 114.78 -91.97 -14.37
CA SER A 525 114.84 -90.55 -14.72
C SER A 525 113.59 -90.08 -15.46
N SER A 526 113.14 -90.84 -16.47
CA SER A 526 111.91 -90.52 -17.21
C SER A 526 110.67 -90.55 -16.31
N ALA A 527 110.64 -91.44 -15.31
CA ALA A 527 109.54 -91.51 -14.36
C ALA A 527 109.56 -90.32 -13.37
N VAL A 528 110.72 -89.86 -12.91
CA VAL A 528 110.83 -88.60 -12.12
C VAL A 528 110.33 -87.40 -12.92
N ASP A 529 110.74 -87.25 -14.18
CA ASP A 529 110.27 -86.15 -15.04
C ASP A 529 108.74 -86.19 -15.22
N SER A 530 108.18 -87.39 -15.41
CA SER A 530 106.73 -87.60 -15.54
C SER A 530 105.98 -87.28 -14.24
N MET A 531 106.56 -87.60 -13.08
CA MET A 531 106.00 -87.25 -11.77
C MET A 531 106.06 -85.73 -11.54
N GLY A 532 107.15 -85.06 -11.91
CA GLY A 532 107.25 -83.60 -11.84
C GLY A 532 106.19 -82.89 -12.70
N MET A 533 105.92 -83.40 -13.91
CA MET A 533 104.82 -82.90 -14.74
C MET A 533 103.45 -83.15 -14.11
N SER A 534 103.24 -84.35 -13.53
CA SER A 534 101.98 -84.70 -12.86
C SER A 534 101.72 -83.84 -11.63
N HIS A 535 102.76 -83.52 -10.84
CA HIS A 535 102.68 -82.61 -9.72
C HIS A 535 102.27 -81.19 -10.17
N LYS A 536 102.90 -80.68 -11.25
CA LYS A 536 102.54 -79.38 -11.83
C LYS A 536 101.07 -79.34 -12.28
N ASN A 537 100.62 -80.36 -13.03
CA ASN A 537 99.23 -80.44 -13.50
C ASN A 537 98.23 -80.53 -12.33
N THR A 538 98.60 -81.22 -11.25
CA THR A 538 97.78 -81.29 -10.02
C THR A 538 97.68 -79.93 -9.35
N GLY A 539 98.78 -79.17 -9.27
CA GLY A 539 98.78 -77.81 -8.76
C GLY A 539 97.89 -76.86 -9.57
N GLU A 540 97.91 -76.97 -10.90
CA GLU A 540 97.02 -76.22 -11.78
C GLU A 540 95.55 -76.61 -11.57
N ALA A 541 95.25 -77.91 -11.44
CA ALA A 541 93.90 -78.39 -11.15
C ALA A 541 93.36 -77.86 -9.80
N ILE A 542 94.20 -77.77 -8.76
CA ILE A 542 93.84 -77.16 -7.47
C ILE A 542 93.50 -75.68 -7.63
N SER A 543 94.30 -74.94 -8.42
CA SER A 543 94.05 -73.52 -8.69
C SER A 543 92.72 -73.30 -9.42
N LEU A 544 92.45 -74.09 -10.46
CA LEU A 544 91.19 -74.04 -11.22
C LEU A 544 89.98 -74.41 -10.36
N ALA A 545 90.12 -75.41 -9.48
CA ALA A 545 89.06 -75.76 -8.54
C ALA A 545 88.78 -74.59 -7.57
N ARG A 546 89.81 -73.88 -7.09
CA ARG A 546 89.62 -72.72 -6.22
C ARG A 546 88.88 -71.59 -6.94
N GLU A 547 89.28 -71.26 -8.16
CA GLU A 547 88.64 -70.23 -8.98
C GLU A 547 87.17 -70.56 -9.29
N ALA A 548 86.87 -71.82 -9.58
CA ALA A 548 85.50 -72.30 -9.74
C ALA A 548 84.68 -72.16 -8.44
N SER A 549 85.28 -72.47 -7.29
CA SER A 549 84.63 -72.29 -5.99
C SER A 549 84.34 -70.81 -5.68
N GLU A 550 85.29 -69.91 -5.94
CA GLU A 550 85.11 -68.46 -5.77
C GLU A 550 83.98 -67.93 -6.68
N SER A 551 83.92 -68.40 -7.92
CA SER A 551 82.85 -68.06 -8.87
C SER A 551 81.47 -68.53 -8.39
N LEU A 552 81.39 -69.74 -7.83
CA LEU A 552 80.15 -70.30 -7.27
C LEU A 552 79.69 -69.52 -6.03
N MET A 553 80.60 -69.04 -5.20
CA MET A 553 80.26 -68.16 -4.06
C MET A 553 79.68 -66.82 -4.55
N SER A 554 80.26 -66.22 -5.59
CA SER A 554 79.71 -65.00 -6.20
C SER A 554 78.31 -65.20 -6.81
N ILE A 555 78.07 -66.38 -7.41
CA ILE A 555 76.73 -66.76 -7.89
C ILE A 555 75.75 -66.89 -6.71
N LEU A 556 76.15 -67.52 -5.60
CA LEU A 556 75.31 -67.65 -4.40
C LEU A 556 74.89 -66.28 -3.84
N ASP A 557 75.81 -65.32 -3.76
CA ASP A 557 75.52 -63.96 -3.33
C ASP A 557 74.54 -63.27 -4.29
N SER A 558 74.77 -63.38 -5.60
CA SER A 558 73.89 -62.79 -6.63
C SER A 558 72.47 -63.39 -6.59
N VAL A 559 72.35 -64.70 -6.35
CA VAL A 559 71.06 -65.38 -6.24
C VAL A 559 70.31 -64.94 -4.99
N ARG A 560 71.01 -64.71 -3.88
CA ARG A 560 70.43 -64.17 -2.66
C ARG A 560 69.86 -62.76 -2.87
N ASP A 561 70.59 -61.89 -3.58
CA ASP A 561 70.10 -60.57 -3.95
C ASP A 561 68.81 -60.65 -4.80
N ILE A 562 68.73 -61.62 -5.72
CA ILE A 562 67.52 -61.88 -6.52
C ILE A 562 66.34 -62.29 -5.62
N GLN A 563 66.55 -63.11 -4.60
CA GLN A 563 65.49 -63.47 -3.65
C GLN A 563 64.98 -62.26 -2.88
N ASP A 564 65.89 -61.42 -2.39
CA ASP A 564 65.53 -60.22 -1.65
C ASP A 564 64.72 -59.24 -2.53
N ILE A 565 65.12 -59.06 -3.79
CA ILE A 565 64.38 -58.26 -4.78
C ILE A 565 62.98 -58.85 -5.03
N ASN A 566 62.87 -60.17 -5.24
CA ASN A 566 61.57 -60.80 -5.50
C ASN A 566 60.62 -60.67 -4.30
N ASN A 567 61.12 -60.73 -3.07
CA ASN A 567 60.31 -60.49 -1.87
C ASN A 567 59.81 -59.04 -1.81
N GLN A 568 60.66 -58.07 -2.17
CA GLN A 568 60.24 -56.66 -2.27
C GLN A 568 59.20 -56.45 -3.37
N ILE A 569 59.36 -57.07 -4.54
CA ILE A 569 58.38 -57.02 -5.64
C ILE A 569 57.04 -57.62 -5.21
N ALA A 570 57.05 -58.77 -4.52
CA ALA A 570 55.84 -59.40 -4.01
C ALA A 570 55.10 -58.47 -3.02
N THR A 571 55.82 -57.87 -2.08
CA THR A 571 55.26 -56.91 -1.12
C THR A 571 54.69 -55.68 -1.82
N ALA A 572 55.42 -55.10 -2.77
CA ALA A 572 54.96 -53.95 -3.55
C ALA A 572 53.73 -54.28 -4.41
N ALA A 573 53.65 -55.50 -4.94
CA ALA A 573 52.47 -55.97 -5.67
C ALA A 573 51.24 -56.10 -4.75
N GLU A 574 51.40 -56.58 -3.52
CA GLU A 574 50.30 -56.61 -2.53
C GLU A 574 49.78 -55.20 -2.20
N GLU A 575 50.69 -54.25 -1.98
CA GLU A 575 50.33 -52.84 -1.75
C GLU A 575 49.61 -52.22 -2.97
N GLN A 576 50.14 -52.44 -4.18
CA GLN A 576 49.49 -51.97 -5.41
C GLN A 576 48.10 -52.58 -5.60
N ASN A 577 47.90 -53.85 -5.23
CA ASN A 577 46.60 -54.50 -5.32
C ASN A 577 45.59 -53.86 -4.35
N ALA A 578 46.02 -53.51 -3.13
CA ALA A 578 45.18 -52.80 -2.17
C ALA A 578 44.78 -51.41 -2.69
N VAL A 579 45.74 -50.64 -3.20
CA VAL A 579 45.49 -49.31 -3.79
C VAL A 579 44.57 -49.40 -5.01
N ALA A 580 44.77 -50.40 -5.87
CA ALA A 580 43.92 -50.59 -7.05
C ALA A 580 42.46 -50.87 -6.66
N ARG A 581 42.23 -51.67 -5.61
CA ARG A 581 40.89 -51.92 -5.08
C ARG A 581 40.24 -50.66 -4.48
N GLU A 582 41.01 -49.85 -3.75
CA GLU A 582 40.53 -48.59 -3.19
C GLU A 582 40.14 -47.57 -4.27
N ILE A 583 40.97 -47.44 -5.32
CA ILE A 583 40.66 -46.59 -6.47
C ILE A 583 39.40 -47.10 -7.18
N ASN A 584 39.25 -48.41 -7.40
CA ASN A 584 38.05 -48.96 -8.03
C ASN A 584 36.78 -48.66 -7.21
N GLN A 585 36.85 -48.74 -5.88
CA GLN A 585 35.76 -48.35 -5.00
C GLN A 585 35.42 -46.85 -5.14
N SER A 586 36.44 -45.99 -5.17
CA SER A 586 36.27 -44.54 -5.39
C SER A 586 35.63 -44.24 -6.75
N VAL A 587 35.98 -44.99 -7.80
CA VAL A 587 35.38 -44.85 -9.14
C VAL A 587 33.89 -45.17 -9.11
N ILE A 588 33.47 -46.21 -8.38
CA ILE A 588 32.05 -46.56 -8.21
C ILE A 588 31.29 -45.43 -7.48
N GLU A 589 31.87 -44.85 -6.44
CA GLU A 589 31.26 -43.74 -5.68
C GLU A 589 31.10 -42.48 -6.55
N VAL A 590 32.14 -42.12 -7.31
CA VAL A 590 32.10 -40.98 -8.25
C VAL A 590 31.10 -41.22 -9.38
N ASN A 591 30.99 -42.45 -9.89
CA ASN A 591 29.97 -42.81 -10.88
C ASN A 591 28.56 -42.63 -10.31
N GLY A 592 28.31 -43.09 -9.08
CA GLY A 592 27.04 -42.87 -8.38
C GLY A 592 26.69 -41.40 -8.19
N LEU A 593 27.69 -40.56 -7.87
CA LEU A 593 27.51 -39.11 -7.77
C LEU A 593 27.17 -38.46 -9.13
N ALA A 594 27.78 -38.93 -10.21
CA ALA A 594 27.46 -38.46 -11.56
C ALA A 594 26.02 -38.81 -11.97
N ILE A 595 25.55 -40.03 -11.65
CA ILE A 595 24.15 -40.43 -11.84
C ILE A 595 23.20 -39.52 -11.05
N ALA A 596 23.47 -39.29 -9.75
CA ALA A 596 22.67 -38.41 -8.92
C ALA A 596 22.66 -36.95 -9.43
N THR A 597 23.79 -36.47 -9.97
CA THR A 597 23.89 -35.14 -10.58
C THR A 597 23.00 -35.04 -11.83
N ASN A 598 22.99 -36.07 -12.67
CA ASN A 598 22.11 -36.15 -13.83
C ASN A 598 20.62 -36.14 -13.42
N GLU A 599 20.23 -36.92 -12.40
CA GLU A 599 18.87 -36.91 -11.86
C GLU A 599 18.47 -35.53 -11.30
N ASN A 600 19.37 -34.87 -10.58
CA ASN A 600 19.15 -33.51 -10.06
C ASN A 600 19.00 -32.47 -11.18
N ALA A 601 19.77 -32.61 -12.26
CA ALA A 601 19.64 -31.78 -13.45
C ALA A 601 18.25 -31.94 -14.08
N GLN A 602 17.73 -33.18 -14.20
CA GLN A 602 16.35 -33.43 -14.66
C GLN A 602 15.29 -32.83 -13.72
N GLY A 603 15.52 -32.88 -12.40
CA GLY A 603 14.66 -32.23 -11.40
C GLY A 603 14.64 -30.70 -11.56
N THR A 604 15.79 -30.11 -11.86
CA THR A 604 15.95 -28.68 -12.14
C THR A 604 15.23 -28.31 -13.44
N GLU A 605 15.38 -29.10 -14.51
CA GLU A 605 14.65 -28.95 -15.79
C GLU A 605 13.14 -28.82 -15.57
N LYS A 606 12.55 -29.75 -14.80
CA LYS A 606 11.12 -29.75 -14.47
C LYS A 606 10.71 -28.50 -13.68
N SER A 607 11.57 -28.01 -12.80
CA SER A 607 11.30 -26.82 -11.98
C SER A 607 11.37 -25.55 -12.81
N THR A 608 12.34 -25.45 -13.72
CA THR A 608 12.47 -24.35 -14.67
C THR A 608 11.29 -24.29 -15.64
N ASN A 609 10.82 -25.44 -16.15
CA ASN A 609 9.61 -25.50 -16.98
C ASN A 609 8.35 -25.02 -16.22
N LYS A 610 8.24 -25.33 -14.92
CA LYS A 610 7.18 -24.78 -14.06
C LYS A 610 7.33 -23.27 -13.88
N LEU A 611 8.56 -22.77 -13.71
CA LEU A 611 8.84 -21.33 -13.57
C LEU A 611 8.41 -20.57 -14.82
N SER A 612 8.78 -21.06 -16.00
CA SER A 612 8.35 -20.52 -17.29
C SER A 612 6.81 -20.47 -17.39
N THR A 613 6.12 -21.54 -16.97
CA THR A 613 4.64 -21.55 -16.93
C THR A 613 4.07 -20.47 -15.99
N VAL A 614 4.69 -20.24 -14.83
CA VAL A 614 4.27 -19.18 -13.89
C VAL A 614 4.51 -17.79 -14.48
N VAL A 615 5.64 -17.57 -15.16
CA VAL A 615 5.94 -16.32 -15.84
C VAL A 615 4.92 -16.01 -16.93
N VAL A 616 4.54 -16.99 -17.75
CA VAL A 616 3.48 -16.82 -18.76
C VAL A 616 2.17 -16.38 -18.10
N LYS A 617 1.77 -17.01 -17.00
CA LYS A 617 0.55 -16.60 -16.26
C LYS A 617 0.67 -15.20 -15.65
N LEU A 618 1.84 -14.80 -15.16
CA LEU A 618 2.07 -13.45 -14.65
C LEU A 618 1.99 -12.42 -15.78
N SER A 619 2.52 -12.74 -16.96
CA SER A 619 2.37 -11.91 -18.16
C SER A 619 0.90 -11.78 -18.53
N GLU A 620 0.14 -12.87 -18.59
CA GLU A 620 -1.30 -12.83 -18.90
C GLU A 620 -2.11 -11.96 -17.92
N ILE A 621 -1.79 -12.00 -16.63
CA ILE A 621 -2.43 -11.15 -15.61
C ILE A 621 -2.03 -9.68 -15.81
N SER A 622 -0.75 -9.44 -16.10
CA SER A 622 -0.22 -8.10 -16.33
C SER A 622 -0.76 -7.47 -17.62
N ASP A 623 -0.99 -8.27 -18.65
CA ASP A 623 -1.56 -7.86 -19.94
C ASP A 623 -3.03 -7.43 -19.82
N GLN A 624 -3.73 -7.77 -18.71
CA GLN A 624 -5.02 -7.18 -18.38
C GLN A 624 -4.91 -5.67 -18.09
N PHE A 625 -3.71 -5.19 -17.78
CA PHE A 625 -3.40 -3.78 -17.55
C PHE A 625 -2.58 -3.21 -18.72
N THR A 626 -3.16 -2.25 -19.43
CA THR A 626 -2.45 -1.52 -20.49
C THR A 626 -1.67 -0.36 -19.87
N VAL A 627 -0.33 -0.41 -19.93
CA VAL A 627 0.58 0.55 -19.27
C VAL A 627 1.21 1.53 -20.24
#